data_AF-A0A2U3K3U5-F1
#
_entry.id   AF-A0A2U3K3U5-F1
#
_cell.length_a   1.000
_cell.length_b   1.000
_cell.length_c   1.000
_cell.angle_alpha   90.00
_cell.angle_beta   90.00
_cell.angle_gamma   90.00
#
_symmetry.space_group_name_H-M   'P 1'
#
loop_
_entity.id
_entity.type
_entity.pdbx_description
1 polymer ?
#
loop_
_entity_poly.entity_id
_entity_poly.type
_entity_poly.pdbx_seq_one_letter_code
_entity_poly.pdbx_strand_id
1 'polypeptide(L)' 'MPATGELIRLMNYIDDIATTLRRISASIPAMTKEECARLGEYIRKSEPSYESVLQHLEQAGKEDK' A
#
# COMPACT_ATOMS: atom_id res chain seq x y z
N MET A 1 -24.48 -7.19 1.85
CA MET A 1 -24.76 -5.79 2.23
C MET A 1 -24.10 -4.88 1.19
N PRO A 2 -24.71 -3.77 0.77
CA PRO A 2 -24.02 -2.78 -0.06
C PRO A 2 -22.84 -2.17 0.70
N ALA A 3 -21.78 -1.80 -0.01
CA ALA A 3 -20.62 -1.13 0.59
C ALA A 3 -21.03 0.22 1.18
N THR A 4 -20.49 0.57 2.34
CA THR A 4 -20.69 1.90 2.93
C THR A 4 -19.89 2.94 2.16
N GLY A 5 -20.32 4.20 2.21
CA GLY A 5 -19.56 5.31 1.60
C GLY A 5 -18.14 5.44 2.19
N GLU A 6 -17.94 5.05 3.45
CA GLU A 6 -16.62 5.03 4.07
C GLU A 6 -15.73 3.93 3.50
N LEU A 7 -16.26 2.71 3.30
CA LEU A 7 -15.50 1.64 2.65
C LEU A 7 -15.06 2.04 1.23
N ILE A 8 -15.93 2.70 0.47
CA ILE A 8 -15.60 3.20 -0.87
C ILE A 8 -14.46 4.23 -0.80
N ARG A 9 -14.46 5.14 0.19
CA ARG A 9 -13.34 6.08 0.39
C ARG A 9 -12.03 5.35 0.68
N LEU A 10 -12.05 4.33 1.54
CA LEU A 10 -10.87 3.53 1.85
C LEU A 10 -10.33 2.79 0.61
N MET A 11 -11.22 2.26 -0.24
CA MET A 11 -10.84 1.63 -1.50
C MET A 11 -10.16 2.63 -2.45
N ASN A 12 -10.66 3.86 -2.54
CA ASN A 12 -10.04 4.91 -3.37
C ASN A 12 -8.61 5.24 -2.90
N TYR A 13 -8.33 5.22 -1.59
CA TYR A 13 -6.97 5.39 -1.09
C TYR A 13 -6.02 4.27 -1.56
N ILE A 14 -6.52 3.03 -1.73
CA ILE A 14 -5.73 1.93 -2.28
C ILE A 14 -5.41 2.18 -3.77
N ASP A 15 -6.35 2.71 -4.54
CA ASP A 15 -6.12 3.07 -5.94
C ASP A 15 -5.07 4.20 -6.09
N ASP A 16 -5.07 5.16 -5.17
CA ASP A 16 -4.06 6.22 -5.11
C ASP A 16 -2.67 5.68 -4.76
N ILE A 17 -2.59 4.72 -3.82
CA ILE A 17 -1.35 4.00 -3.52
C ILE A 17 -0.85 3.26 -4.76
N ALA A 18 -1.71 2.52 -5.45
CA ALA A 18 -1.35 1.79 -6.67
C ALA A 18 -0.83 2.74 -7.77
N THR A 19 -1.48 3.89 -7.94
CA THR A 19 -1.05 4.94 -8.87
C THR A 19 0.33 5.49 -8.50
N THR A 20 0.57 5.72 -7.21
CA THR A 20 1.85 6.19 -6.67
C THR A 20 2.96 5.17 -6.92
N LEU A 21 2.71 3.89 -6.62
CA LEU A 21 3.67 2.80 -6.87
C LEU A 21 4.00 2.67 -8.36
N ARG A 22 3.01 2.81 -9.26
CA ARG A 22 3.24 2.79 -10.71
C ARG A 22 4.16 3.92 -11.15
N ARG A 23 3.99 5.14 -10.61
CA ARG A 23 4.89 6.28 -10.90
C ARG A 23 6.30 6.02 -10.40
N ILE A 24 6.44 5.45 -9.20
CA ILE A 24 7.74 5.02 -8.67
C ILE A 24 8.39 4.02 -9.63
N SER A 25 7.66 2.97 -10.05
CA SER A 25 8.17 1.96 -10.97
C SER A 25 8.60 2.55 -12.31
N ALA A 26 7.85 3.52 -12.85
CA ALA A 26 8.20 4.20 -14.09
C ALA A 26 9.50 5.03 -13.99
N SER A 27 9.86 5.48 -12.79
CA SER A 27 11.09 6.25 -12.54
C SER A 27 12.32 5.38 -12.32
N ILE A 28 12.17 4.08 -12.03
CA ILE A 28 13.29 3.15 -11.75
C ILE A 28 14.38 3.16 -12.83
N PRO A 29 14.08 3.15 -14.16
CA PRO A 29 15.12 3.14 -15.19
C PRO A 29 16.05 4.35 -15.17
N ALA A 30 15.63 5.46 -14.57
CA ALA A 30 16.41 6.69 -14.44
C ALA A 30 17.20 6.78 -13.13
N MET A 31 17.03 5.82 -12.21
CA MET A 31 17.69 5.80 -10.90
C MET A 31 19.04 5.08 -10.97
N THR A 32 20.00 5.58 -10.19
CA THR A 32 21.23 4.85 -9.85
C THR A 32 20.93 3.65 -8.95
N LYS A 33 21.92 2.75 -8.79
CA LYS A 33 21.78 1.58 -7.92
C LYS A 33 21.60 1.99 -6.46
N GLU A 34 22.33 3.01 -6.04
CA GLU A 34 22.29 3.58 -4.69
C GLU A 34 20.92 4.18 -4.38
N GLU A 35 20.34 4.92 -5.33
CA GLU A 35 18.97 5.47 -5.20
C GLU A 35 17.93 4.36 -5.12
N CYS A 36 18.03 3.34 -5.98
CA CYS A 36 17.15 2.17 -5.92
C CYS A 36 17.22 1.46 -4.56
N ALA A 37 18.44 1.25 -4.04
CA ALA A 37 18.64 0.61 -2.75
C ALA A 37 18.03 1.42 -1.60
N ARG A 38 18.27 2.74 -1.59
CA ARG A 38 17.74 3.65 -0.57
C ARG A 38 16.21 3.74 -0.61
N LEU A 39 15.62 3.79 -1.79
CA LEU A 39 14.16 3.79 -1.96
C LEU A 39 13.56 2.47 -1.48
N GLY A 40 14.18 1.34 -1.81
CA GLY A 40 13.76 0.02 -1.32
C GLY A 40 13.83 -0.09 0.21
N GLU A 41 14.85 0.48 0.85
CA GLU A 41 14.92 0.56 2.31
C GLU A 41 13.81 1.42 2.90
N TYR A 42 13.51 2.57 2.27
CA TYR A 42 12.45 3.45 2.72
C TYR A 42 11.07 2.78 2.64
N ILE A 43 10.77 2.08 1.53
CA ILE A 43 9.53 1.30 1.37
C ILE A 43 9.41 0.23 2.47
N ARG A 44 10.50 -0.50 2.76
CA ARG A 44 10.48 -1.54 3.82
C ARG A 44 10.27 -1.00 5.23
N LYS A 45 10.72 0.23 5.50
CA LYS A 45 10.55 0.89 6.81
C LYS A 45 9.22 1.63 6.96
N SER A 46 8.39 1.64 5.91
CA SER A 46 7.10 2.33 5.93
C SER A 46 6.14 1.61 6.88
N GLU A 47 5.73 2.31 7.94
CA GLU A 47 4.78 1.83 8.94
C GLU A 47 3.57 2.79 9.06
N PRO A 48 2.33 2.28 9.13
CA PRO A 48 1.96 0.87 8.97
C PRO A 48 2.24 0.38 7.53
N SER A 49 2.76 -0.83 7.42
CA SER A 49 3.00 -1.47 6.12
C SER A 49 1.70 -1.98 5.49
N TYR A 50 1.65 -2.11 4.16
CA TYR A 50 0.51 -2.73 3.46
C TYR A 50 0.16 -4.12 4.03
N GLU A 51 1.19 -4.93 4.31
CA GLU A 51 1.03 -6.26 4.90
C GLU A 51 0.41 -6.20 6.30
N SER A 52 0.86 -5.28 7.15
CA SER A 52 0.29 -5.11 8.50
C SER A 52 -1.19 -4.68 8.46
N VAL A 53 -1.55 -3.77 7.56
CA VAL A 53 -2.95 -3.34 7.39
C VAL A 53 -3.81 -4.49 6.88
N LEU A 54 -3.31 -5.26 5.90
CA LEU A 54 -4.02 -6.43 5.39
C LEU A 54 -4.22 -7.48 6.48
N GLN A 55 -3.19 -7.78 7.28
CA GLN A 55 -3.29 -8.70 8.41
C GLN A 55 -4.33 -8.24 9.43
N HIS A 56 -4.35 -6.95 9.78
CA HIS A 56 -5.36 -6.39 10.67
C HIS A 56 -6.78 -6.50 10.10
N LEU A 57 -6.98 -6.24 8.80
CA LEU A 57 -8.27 -6.40 8.13
C LEU A 57 -8.74 -7.86 8.13
N GLU A 58 -7.85 -8.80 7.84
CA GLU A 58 -8.16 -10.23 7.88
C GLU A 58 -8.49 -10.72 9.29
N GLN A 59 -7.77 -10.26 10.30
CA GLN A 59 -8.03 -10.60 11.70
C GLN A 59 -9.40 -10.04 12.14
N ALA A 60 -9.67 -8.76 11.87
CA ALA A 60 -10.95 -8.14 12.17
C ALA A 60 -12.12 -8.82 11.44
N GLY A 61 -11.91 -9.27 10.20
CA GLY A 61 -12.92 -10.01 9.44
C GLY A 61 -13.11 -11.48 9.85
N LYS A 62 -12.19 -12.06 10.63
CA LYS A 62 -12.29 -13.44 11.16
C LYS A 62 -13.01 -13.52 12.51
N GLU A 63 -13.04 -12.44 13.28
CA GLU A 63 -13.67 -12.40 14.61
C GLU A 63 -15.22 -12.47 14.58
N ASP A 64 -15.82 -12.40 13.39
CA ASP A 64 -17.28 -12.53 13.16
C ASP A 64 -17.73 -13.96 12.75
N LYS A 65 -16.99 -15.01 13.11
CA LYS A 65 -17.41 -16.41 12.91
C LYS A 65 -17.56 -17.20 14.21
#